data_AF-A0A7M7SUY5-F1
#
_entry.id   AF-A0A7M7SUY5-F1
#
_cell.length_a   1.000
_cell.length_b   1.000
_cell.length_c   1.000
_cell.angle_alpha   90.00
_cell.angle_beta   90.00
_cell.angle_gamma   90.00
#
_symmetry.space_group_name_H-M   'P 1'
#
loop_
_entity.id
_entity.type
_entity.pdbx_description
1 polymer ?
#
loop_
_entity_poly.entity_id
_entity_poly.type
_entity_poly.pdbx_seq_one_letter_code
_entity_poly.pdbx_strand_id
1 'polypeptide(L)'
;MERICWKAWMCVFLGLQVCCGYGAFIDYKAASSSHGDERWTEWSRWSECSRTCGGGASYQTRQCNTGHTCMGRYIRYKTCNTQECSDEELDFRSQQCAAYNDEKYENRTIEWEPVESSSLQEMCSLVCRVKHHNFTKMLAPKVLDGTRCNKYTVDMCIAGKCESVGCDHEFNSTAVFDRCRVCNGDNTTCQLMKGRRVVDPRQSGLQDVMLIPTGSHTIKLSSKDLGSTLGIHEMGETKGLNEVAGPAEDTKYWVGGALAYYRRFRSGREQILIDNTIKKDLVVTVFLSDSRRTREKLHYQYLYPLTNIWKNRGWSTCSASCGGGKHYRYL
;
A
#
# COMPACT_ATOMS: atom_id res chain seq x y z
N MET A 1 -23.14 -2.50 -24.63
CA MET A 1 -22.60 -3.79 -24.16
C MET A 1 -22.07 -3.55 -22.75
N GLU A 2 -22.62 -4.33 -21.82
CA GLU A 2 -22.31 -4.47 -20.38
C GLU A 2 -22.20 -3.21 -19.50
N ARG A 3 -23.37 -2.77 -18.98
CA ARG A 3 -23.45 -1.96 -17.76
C ARG A 3 -23.63 -2.92 -16.58
N ILE A 4 -22.61 -3.05 -15.74
CA ILE A 4 -22.68 -3.84 -14.51
C ILE A 4 -23.54 -3.07 -13.51
N CYS A 5 -24.56 -3.74 -12.97
CA CYS A 5 -25.59 -3.18 -12.11
C CYS A 5 -25.09 -3.08 -10.67
N TRP A 6 -24.54 -1.93 -10.27
CA TRP A 6 -24.03 -1.70 -8.89
C TRP A 6 -25.02 -0.99 -7.95
N LYS A 7 -26.25 -0.70 -8.39
CA LYS A 7 -27.25 0.01 -7.57
C LYS A 7 -28.58 -0.72 -7.59
N ALA A 8 -28.84 -1.58 -6.60
CA ALA A 8 -30.18 -1.89 -6.07
C ALA A 8 -30.13 -2.99 -5.00
N TRP A 9 -30.18 -2.62 -3.72
CA TRP A 9 -30.86 -3.41 -2.68
C TRP A 9 -31.89 -2.49 -2.00
N MET A 10 -32.89 -2.05 -2.77
CA MET A 10 -34.18 -1.63 -2.24
C MET A 10 -35.06 -2.87 -2.19
N CYS A 11 -35.19 -3.49 -1.03
CA CYS A 11 -36.23 -4.48 -0.77
C CYS A 11 -37.54 -3.76 -0.43
N VAL A 12 -38.47 -3.67 -1.39
CA VAL A 12 -39.90 -3.57 -1.09
C VAL A 12 -40.61 -4.57 -1.98
N PHE A 13 -40.90 -5.75 -1.45
CA PHE A 13 -42.03 -6.58 -1.87
C PHE A 13 -42.51 -7.40 -0.67
N LEU A 14 -43.68 -6.99 -0.17
CA LEU A 14 -44.73 -7.79 0.46
C LEU A 14 -44.32 -8.88 1.47
N GLY A 15 -44.42 -8.51 2.75
CA GLY A 15 -45.03 -9.33 3.80
C GLY A 15 -44.49 -10.75 4.01
N LEU A 16 -43.34 -10.87 4.67
CA LEU A 16 -43.04 -11.96 5.60
C LEU A 16 -41.87 -11.53 6.50
N GLN A 17 -42.15 -11.48 7.80
CA GLN A 17 -41.27 -11.01 8.85
C GLN A 17 -40.18 -12.08 9.09
N VAL A 18 -38.97 -11.86 8.57
CA VAL A 18 -37.80 -12.68 8.94
C VAL A 18 -37.07 -11.97 10.07
N CYS A 19 -37.19 -12.53 11.27
CA CYS A 19 -36.43 -12.10 12.44
C CYS A 19 -34.92 -12.27 12.19
N CYS A 20 -34.18 -11.16 12.23
CA CYS A 20 -32.72 -11.18 12.28
C CYS A 20 -32.31 -11.33 13.76
N GLY A 21 -31.93 -12.54 14.15
CA GLY A 21 -31.40 -12.85 15.49
C GLY A 21 -29.88 -12.89 15.47
N TYR A 22 -29.24 -12.02 16.24
CA TYR A 22 -27.81 -12.05 16.55
C TYR A 22 -27.41 -13.41 17.14
N GLY A 23 -26.63 -14.21 16.40
CA GLY A 23 -26.02 -15.44 16.89
C GLY A 23 -24.66 -15.16 17.52
N ALA A 24 -24.57 -15.26 18.84
CA ALA A 24 -23.33 -15.21 19.59
C ALA A 24 -22.38 -16.37 19.18
N PHE A 25 -21.09 -16.07 19.08
CA PHE A 25 -20.03 -17.05 18.88
C PHE A 25 -19.90 -17.90 20.16
N ILE A 26 -20.01 -19.22 20.02
CA ILE A 26 -19.52 -20.17 21.03
C ILE A 26 -18.45 -21.02 20.34
N ASP A 27 -17.23 -20.89 20.84
CA ASP A 27 -16.08 -21.72 20.47
C ASP A 27 -16.13 -23.00 21.32
N TYR A 28 -16.30 -24.17 20.68
CA TYR A 28 -16.11 -25.46 21.33
C TYR A 28 -15.06 -26.26 20.57
N LYS A 29 -14.00 -26.59 21.31
CA LYS A 29 -12.86 -27.42 20.89
C LYS A 29 -13.30 -28.71 20.21
N ALA A 30 -12.51 -29.06 19.19
CA ALA A 30 -12.66 -30.22 18.32
C ALA A 30 -12.80 -31.54 19.10
N ALA A 31 -13.87 -32.28 18.81
CA ALA A 31 -13.96 -33.72 19.02
C ALA A 31 -13.93 -34.41 17.65
N SER A 32 -12.86 -35.16 17.42
CA SER A 32 -12.68 -36.04 16.27
C SER A 32 -13.75 -37.15 16.28
N SER A 33 -14.60 -37.17 15.26
CA SER A 33 -15.41 -38.33 14.88
C SER A 33 -15.48 -38.40 13.36
N SER A 34 -14.92 -39.47 12.81
CA SER A 34 -14.67 -39.72 11.39
C SER A 34 -15.92 -40.17 10.61
N HIS A 35 -17.11 -39.67 10.95
CA HIS A 35 -18.37 -39.84 10.20
C HIS A 35 -19.06 -38.46 10.03
N GLY A 36 -18.32 -37.48 9.52
CA GLY A 36 -18.71 -36.06 9.48
C GLY A 36 -19.34 -35.57 8.17
N ASP A 37 -19.27 -36.36 7.09
CA ASP A 37 -19.61 -35.89 5.74
C ASP A 37 -21.06 -36.21 5.31
N GLU A 38 -21.76 -37.16 5.94
CA GLU A 38 -23.15 -37.50 5.56
C GLU A 38 -24.19 -36.43 5.97
N ARG A 39 -23.79 -35.48 6.84
CA ARG A 39 -24.70 -34.47 7.41
C ARG A 39 -24.69 -33.15 6.64
N TRP A 40 -23.60 -32.85 5.94
CA TRP A 40 -23.48 -31.66 5.12
C TRP A 40 -23.77 -32.01 3.65
N THR A 41 -24.34 -31.08 2.90
CA THR A 41 -24.32 -31.19 1.43
C THR A 41 -22.88 -31.08 0.93
N GLU A 42 -22.67 -31.51 -0.31
CA GLU A 42 -21.45 -31.14 -1.03
C GLU A 42 -21.29 -29.62 -1.08
N TRP A 43 -20.03 -29.18 -1.15
CA TRP A 43 -19.72 -27.77 -1.35
C TRP A 43 -20.21 -27.31 -2.71
N SER A 44 -20.78 -26.11 -2.76
CA SER A 44 -21.12 -25.42 -4.00
C SER A 44 -19.89 -25.25 -4.89
N ARG A 45 -20.08 -24.86 -6.15
CA ARG A 45 -18.96 -24.31 -6.94
C ARG A 45 -18.44 -23.03 -6.29
N TRP A 46 -17.17 -22.74 -6.52
CA TRP A 46 -16.56 -21.48 -6.11
C TRP A 46 -17.28 -20.31 -6.78
N SER A 47 -17.53 -19.25 -6.01
CA SER A 47 -18.01 -17.98 -6.54
C SER A 47 -16.98 -17.39 -7.50
N GLU A 48 -17.42 -16.43 -8.32
CA GLU A 48 -16.49 -15.54 -9.01
C GLU A 48 -15.57 -14.84 -8.00
N CYS A 49 -14.37 -14.53 -8.46
CA CYS A 49 -13.40 -13.82 -7.64
C CYS A 49 -13.86 -12.37 -7.47
N SER A 50 -13.76 -11.84 -6.25
CA SER A 50 -14.14 -10.46 -5.98
C SER A 50 -13.26 -9.41 -6.68
N ARG A 51 -12.09 -9.82 -7.17
CA ARG A 51 -11.13 -8.96 -7.89
C ARG A 51 -10.59 -9.69 -9.11
N THR A 52 -10.17 -8.93 -10.12
CA THR A 52 -9.52 -9.45 -11.32
C THR A 52 -7.99 -9.51 -11.21
N CYS A 53 -7.41 -8.84 -10.22
CA CYS A 53 -5.97 -8.79 -9.93
C CYS A 53 -5.72 -8.41 -8.46
N GLY A 54 -4.47 -8.51 -8.03
CA GLY A 54 -3.94 -8.05 -6.74
C GLY A 54 -4.41 -8.86 -5.53
N GLY A 55 -4.97 -10.06 -5.77
CA GLY A 55 -5.52 -10.96 -4.76
C GLY A 55 -6.93 -10.56 -4.31
N GLY A 56 -7.94 -11.29 -4.77
CA GLY A 56 -9.32 -11.22 -4.30
C GLY A 56 -9.73 -12.44 -3.47
N ALA A 57 -11.00 -12.50 -3.10
CA ALA A 57 -11.60 -13.61 -2.37
C ALA A 57 -12.68 -14.29 -3.22
N SER A 58 -12.75 -15.61 -3.09
CA SER A 58 -13.82 -16.46 -3.63
C SER A 58 -14.34 -17.34 -2.50
N TYR A 59 -15.64 -17.65 -2.52
CA TYR A 59 -16.27 -18.43 -1.47
C TYR A 59 -17.02 -19.64 -2.01
N GLN A 60 -17.20 -20.64 -1.15
CA GLN A 60 -18.09 -21.78 -1.35
C GLN A 60 -18.98 -21.95 -0.12
N THR A 61 -20.20 -22.41 -0.35
CA THR A 61 -21.15 -22.70 0.72
C THR A 61 -21.61 -24.14 0.65
N ARG A 62 -22.09 -24.65 1.79
CA ARG A 62 -22.77 -25.94 1.92
C ARG A 62 -23.93 -25.78 2.89
N GLN A 63 -24.91 -26.67 2.81
CA GLN A 63 -26.09 -26.65 3.67
C GLN A 63 -26.08 -27.86 4.60
N CYS A 64 -26.69 -27.70 5.78
CA CYS A 64 -26.86 -28.81 6.71
C CYS A 64 -28.14 -29.57 6.34
N ASN A 65 -28.04 -30.89 6.21
CA ASN A 65 -29.20 -31.73 5.90
C ASN A 65 -30.23 -31.67 7.04
N THR A 66 -31.50 -31.52 6.70
CA THR A 66 -32.60 -31.35 7.66
C THR A 66 -32.71 -32.55 8.60
N GLY A 67 -32.80 -32.30 9.91
CA GLY A 67 -32.88 -33.36 10.94
C GLY A 67 -31.54 -33.73 11.58
N HIS A 68 -30.43 -33.12 11.16
CA HIS A 68 -29.11 -33.32 11.75
C HIS A 68 -28.56 -32.03 12.37
N THR A 69 -27.72 -32.18 13.40
CA THR A 69 -26.87 -31.09 13.89
C THR A 69 -25.52 -31.19 13.20
N CYS A 70 -25.19 -30.18 12.39
CA CYS A 70 -23.92 -30.14 11.68
C CYS A 70 -22.88 -29.31 12.45
N MET A 71 -21.68 -29.87 12.63
CA MET A 71 -20.55 -29.17 13.24
C MET A 71 -19.62 -28.62 12.14
N GLY A 72 -19.06 -27.43 12.37
CA GLY A 72 -18.15 -26.74 11.45
C GLY A 72 -18.81 -25.61 10.65
N ARG A 73 -18.02 -24.96 9.78
CA ARG A 73 -18.48 -23.80 9.00
C ARG A 73 -19.32 -24.23 7.80
N TYR A 74 -20.37 -23.45 7.50
CA TYR A 74 -21.20 -23.59 6.30
C TYR A 74 -20.61 -22.88 5.08
N ILE A 75 -19.59 -22.03 5.29
CA ILE A 75 -18.91 -21.24 4.27
C ILE A 75 -17.40 -21.38 4.41
N ARG A 76 -16.69 -21.43 3.28
CA ARG A 76 -15.23 -21.38 3.21
C ARG A 76 -14.77 -20.43 2.13
N TYR A 77 -13.56 -19.91 2.30
CA TYR A 77 -12.96 -18.91 1.42
C TYR A 77 -11.63 -19.40 0.88
N LYS A 78 -11.28 -18.90 -0.30
CA LYS A 78 -9.93 -18.99 -0.86
C LYS A 78 -9.58 -17.65 -1.51
N THR A 79 -8.29 -17.39 -1.64
CA THR A 79 -7.82 -16.29 -2.47
C THR A 79 -7.89 -16.67 -3.94
N CYS A 80 -7.92 -15.66 -4.80
CA CYS A 80 -7.96 -15.82 -6.24
C CYS A 80 -7.35 -14.60 -6.93
N ASN A 81 -6.96 -14.74 -8.20
CA ASN A 81 -6.42 -13.64 -9.01
C ASN A 81 -5.27 -12.88 -8.33
N THR A 82 -4.24 -13.61 -7.90
CA THR A 82 -3.11 -13.12 -7.09
C THR A 82 -2.04 -12.39 -7.90
N GLN A 83 -2.12 -12.41 -9.23
CA GLN A 83 -1.27 -11.60 -10.11
C GLN A 83 -1.34 -10.12 -9.73
N GLU A 84 -0.23 -9.40 -9.79
CA GLU A 84 -0.23 -7.96 -9.50
C GLU A 84 -1.15 -7.19 -10.46
N CYS A 85 -1.80 -6.15 -9.92
CA CYS A 85 -2.57 -5.21 -10.73
C CYS A 85 -1.65 -4.29 -11.53
N SER A 86 -2.19 -3.69 -12.59
CA SER A 86 -1.46 -2.63 -13.29
C SER A 86 -1.29 -1.40 -12.40
N ASP A 87 -0.23 -0.64 -12.63
CA ASP A 87 0.09 0.57 -11.87
C ASP A 87 -0.92 1.71 -12.02
N GLU A 88 -1.72 1.66 -13.08
CA GLU A 88 -2.75 2.65 -13.35
C GLU A 88 -4.06 2.34 -12.60
N GLU A 89 -4.21 1.14 -12.06
CA GLU A 89 -5.40 0.75 -11.32
C GLU A 89 -5.38 1.32 -9.89
N LEU A 90 -6.44 2.04 -9.54
CA LEU A 90 -6.68 2.46 -8.16
C LEU A 90 -6.75 1.23 -7.25
N ASP A 91 -6.26 1.36 -6.01
CA ASP A 91 -6.45 0.33 -4.99
C ASP A 91 -7.95 -0.02 -4.83
N PHE A 92 -8.25 -1.28 -4.53
CA PHE A 92 -9.62 -1.79 -4.51
C PHE A 92 -10.52 -1.05 -3.48
N ARG A 93 -9.95 -0.54 -2.38
CA ARG A 93 -10.68 0.30 -1.43
C ARG A 93 -10.93 1.70 -1.99
N SER A 94 -9.97 2.26 -2.72
CA SER A 94 -10.13 3.55 -3.42
C SER A 94 -11.23 3.48 -4.48
N GLN A 95 -11.32 2.37 -5.22
CA GLN A 95 -12.41 2.13 -6.18
C GLN A 95 -13.78 2.14 -5.49
N GLN A 96 -13.89 1.52 -4.31
CA GLN A 96 -15.13 1.51 -3.52
C GLN A 96 -15.52 2.90 -3.01
N CYS A 97 -14.57 3.74 -2.56
CA CYS A 97 -14.88 5.14 -2.24
C CYS A 97 -15.31 5.93 -3.48
N ALA A 98 -14.59 5.77 -4.60
CA ALA A 98 -14.85 6.48 -5.85
C ALA A 98 -16.23 6.16 -6.45
N ALA A 99 -16.79 4.98 -6.18
CA ALA A 99 -18.14 4.60 -6.58
C ALA A 99 -19.24 5.54 -6.01
N TYR A 100 -18.94 6.31 -4.96
CA TYR A 100 -19.83 7.30 -4.36
C TYR A 100 -19.59 8.73 -4.86
N ASN A 101 -18.63 8.97 -5.78
CA ASN A 101 -18.35 10.31 -6.30
C ASN A 101 -19.51 10.88 -7.14
N ASP A 102 -20.34 10.02 -7.72
CA ASP A 102 -21.53 10.44 -8.49
C ASP A 102 -22.65 10.98 -7.58
N GLU A 103 -22.58 10.76 -6.26
CA GLU A 103 -23.57 11.25 -5.32
C GLU A 103 -23.22 12.67 -4.87
N LYS A 104 -24.06 13.64 -5.24
CA LYS A 104 -23.91 15.00 -4.73
C LYS A 104 -24.09 15.01 -3.21
N TYR A 105 -23.09 15.51 -2.51
CA TYR A 105 -23.17 15.74 -1.08
C TYR A 105 -23.39 17.24 -0.85
N GLU A 106 -24.50 17.60 -0.22
CA GLU A 106 -24.88 19.01 0.00
C GLU A 106 -24.85 19.85 -1.30
N ASN A 107 -25.32 19.27 -2.40
CA ASN A 107 -25.33 19.85 -3.75
C ASN A 107 -23.94 20.17 -4.34
N ARG A 108 -22.86 19.62 -3.76
CA ARG A 108 -21.49 19.71 -4.29
C ARG A 108 -21.03 18.35 -4.81
N THR A 109 -20.26 18.37 -5.89
CA THR A 109 -19.54 17.19 -6.37
C THR A 109 -18.33 16.99 -5.46
N ILE A 110 -18.18 15.78 -4.94
CA ILE A 110 -17.14 15.43 -3.98
C ILE A 110 -16.33 14.27 -4.56
N GLU A 111 -15.01 14.32 -4.36
CA GLU A 111 -14.12 13.20 -4.63
C GLU A 111 -13.75 12.54 -3.30
N TRP A 112 -14.08 11.27 -3.14
CA TRP A 112 -13.82 10.48 -1.93
C TRP A 112 -12.48 9.74 -2.04
N GLU A 113 -11.67 9.79 -0.98
CA GLU A 113 -10.47 8.96 -0.81
C GLU A 113 -10.57 8.11 0.47
N PRO A 114 -10.01 6.89 0.50
CA PRO A 114 -10.10 6.02 1.67
C PRO A 114 -9.30 6.58 2.85
N VAL A 115 -9.80 6.34 4.06
CA VAL A 115 -9.09 6.66 5.31
C VAL A 115 -8.26 5.45 5.74
N GLU A 116 -6.97 5.66 5.99
CA GLU A 116 -6.13 4.67 6.66
C GLU A 116 -6.47 4.62 8.15
N SER A 117 -7.30 3.66 8.57
CA SER A 117 -7.61 3.45 9.99
C SER A 117 -6.62 2.49 10.64
N SER A 118 -6.16 2.83 11.84
CA SER A 118 -5.35 1.96 12.70
C SER A 118 -6.21 1.11 13.65
N SER A 119 -7.54 1.32 13.69
CA SER A 119 -8.44 0.56 14.56
C SER A 119 -8.86 -0.75 13.88
N LEU A 120 -8.59 -1.89 14.53
CA LEU A 120 -8.95 -3.23 13.99
C LEU A 120 -10.46 -3.37 13.73
N GLN A 121 -11.29 -2.63 14.46
CA GLN A 121 -12.75 -2.65 14.35
C GLN A 121 -13.26 -1.94 13.09
N GLU A 122 -12.54 -0.95 12.56
CA GLU A 122 -12.96 -0.17 11.39
C GLU A 122 -12.14 -0.50 10.14
N MET A 123 -11.10 -1.32 10.25
CA MET A 123 -10.26 -1.73 9.11
C MET A 123 -11.09 -2.31 7.98
N CYS A 124 -12.19 -3.02 8.25
CA CYS A 124 -13.05 -3.62 7.22
C CYS A 124 -14.36 -2.88 6.96
N SER A 125 -14.45 -1.63 7.41
CA SER A 125 -15.53 -0.69 7.08
C SER A 125 -15.08 0.26 5.97
N LEU A 126 -16.02 0.75 5.17
CA LEU A 126 -15.72 1.72 4.11
C LEU A 126 -15.81 3.15 4.68
N VAL A 127 -14.73 3.60 5.29
CA VAL A 127 -14.58 4.99 5.76
C VAL A 127 -13.80 5.79 4.71
N CYS A 128 -14.43 6.83 4.18
CA CYS A 128 -13.85 7.68 3.17
C CYS A 128 -13.82 9.13 3.66
N ARG A 129 -12.87 9.91 3.18
CA ARG A 129 -12.79 11.35 3.42
C ARG A 129 -12.85 12.11 2.10
N VAL A 130 -13.29 13.35 2.19
CA VAL A 130 -13.30 14.26 1.04
C VAL A 130 -11.87 14.67 0.72
N LYS A 131 -11.48 14.52 -0.55
CA LYS A 131 -10.16 14.90 -1.01
C LYS A 131 -9.89 16.38 -0.70
N HIS A 132 -8.71 16.66 -0.14
CA HIS A 132 -8.30 18.00 0.33
C HIS A 132 -9.14 18.59 1.48
N HIS A 133 -9.91 17.77 2.21
CA HIS A 133 -10.69 18.21 3.36
C HIS A 133 -10.67 17.15 4.47
N ASN A 134 -10.79 17.56 5.73
CA ASN A 134 -10.76 16.63 6.88
C ASN A 134 -12.13 16.00 7.20
N PHE A 135 -13.11 16.10 6.30
CA PHE A 135 -14.44 15.53 6.52
C PHE A 135 -14.43 14.05 6.16
N THR A 136 -14.69 13.20 7.16
CA THR A 136 -14.74 11.74 7.04
C THR A 136 -16.17 11.24 7.20
N LYS A 137 -16.56 10.21 6.43
CA LYS A 137 -17.85 9.53 6.55
C LYS A 137 -17.70 8.04 6.33
N MET A 138 -18.43 7.24 7.10
CA MET A 138 -18.63 5.81 6.82
C MET A 138 -19.68 5.67 5.72
N LEU A 139 -19.26 5.29 4.52
CA LEU A 139 -20.14 5.13 3.36
C LEU A 139 -20.80 3.74 3.33
N ALA A 140 -20.12 2.72 3.86
CA ALA A 140 -20.67 1.38 4.04
C ALA A 140 -20.13 0.71 5.32
N PRO A 141 -20.95 -0.13 5.99
CA PRO A 141 -20.56 -0.82 7.22
C PRO A 141 -19.52 -1.91 6.99
N LYS A 142 -19.40 -2.42 5.75
CA LYS A 142 -18.37 -3.36 5.34
C LYS A 142 -17.86 -3.03 3.95
N VAL A 143 -16.56 -3.20 3.73
CA VAL A 143 -15.97 -3.26 2.39
C VAL A 143 -16.32 -4.59 1.72
N LEU A 144 -16.14 -4.67 0.41
CA LEU A 144 -16.27 -5.92 -0.33
C LEU A 144 -15.22 -6.95 0.12
N ASP A 145 -15.63 -8.23 0.17
CA ASP A 145 -14.73 -9.33 0.46
C ASP A 145 -13.57 -9.32 -0.56
N GLY A 146 -12.32 -9.47 -0.12
CA GLY A 146 -11.17 -9.29 -1.02
C GLY A 146 -10.40 -7.98 -0.84
N THR A 147 -10.99 -7.00 -0.14
CA THR A 147 -10.32 -5.72 0.13
C THR A 147 -9.22 -5.90 1.17
N ARG A 148 -8.02 -5.36 0.92
CA ARG A 148 -6.94 -5.39 1.94
C ARG A 148 -7.37 -4.66 3.20
N CYS A 149 -7.04 -5.21 4.37
CA CYS A 149 -7.35 -4.56 5.65
C CYS A 149 -6.57 -3.26 5.84
N ASN A 150 -5.29 -3.29 5.45
CA ASN A 150 -4.38 -2.17 5.49
C ASN A 150 -3.40 -2.26 4.30
N LYS A 151 -2.54 -1.26 4.14
CA LYS A 151 -1.59 -1.19 3.01
C LYS A 151 -0.29 -1.97 3.18
N TYR A 152 -0.01 -2.47 4.39
CA TYR A 152 1.27 -3.06 4.76
C TYR A 152 1.24 -4.58 4.81
N THR A 153 0.09 -5.17 5.12
CA THR A 153 -0.10 -6.61 5.16
C THR A 153 -0.97 -7.07 4.00
N VAL A 154 -0.93 -8.37 3.71
CA VAL A 154 -1.79 -8.98 2.69
C VAL A 154 -3.11 -9.48 3.25
N ASP A 155 -3.35 -9.22 4.53
CA ASP A 155 -4.60 -9.52 5.22
C ASP A 155 -5.78 -8.88 4.50
N MET A 156 -6.92 -9.57 4.57
CA MET A 156 -8.03 -9.33 3.70
C MET A 156 -9.33 -9.29 4.49
N CYS A 157 -10.19 -8.34 4.14
CA CYS A 157 -11.52 -8.23 4.70
C CYS A 157 -12.40 -9.33 4.14
N ILE A 158 -13.00 -10.12 5.03
CA ILE A 158 -13.95 -11.19 4.74
C ILE A 158 -15.11 -11.07 5.71
N ALA A 159 -16.33 -10.95 5.17
CA ALA A 159 -17.55 -10.77 5.96
C ALA A 159 -17.45 -9.62 7.00
N GLY A 160 -16.72 -8.55 6.66
CA GLY A 160 -16.50 -7.39 7.54
C GLY A 160 -15.45 -7.59 8.65
N LYS A 161 -14.71 -8.70 8.65
CA LYS A 161 -13.60 -8.96 9.58
C LYS A 161 -12.28 -9.03 8.83
N CYS A 162 -11.21 -8.58 9.48
CA CYS A 162 -9.87 -8.71 8.92
C CYS A 162 -9.33 -10.12 9.17
N GLU A 163 -9.22 -10.91 8.11
CA GLU A 163 -8.69 -12.27 8.15
C GLU A 163 -7.23 -12.29 7.71
N SER A 164 -6.43 -13.14 8.36
CA SER A 164 -5.00 -13.24 8.09
C SER A 164 -4.73 -14.01 6.80
N VAL A 165 -3.85 -13.45 5.97
CA VAL A 165 -3.41 -14.06 4.71
C VAL A 165 -1.88 -14.06 4.70
N GLY A 166 -1.27 -15.18 4.34
CA GLY A 166 0.18 -15.28 4.17
C GLY A 166 0.65 -14.57 2.90
N CYS A 167 1.95 -14.30 2.81
CA CYS A 167 2.57 -13.73 1.59
C CYS A 167 2.46 -14.66 0.37
N ASP A 168 2.17 -15.94 0.59
CA ASP A 168 1.86 -16.97 -0.41
C ASP A 168 0.42 -16.88 -0.92
N HIS A 169 -0.33 -15.88 -0.43
CA HIS A 169 -1.74 -15.64 -0.69
C HIS A 169 -2.65 -16.74 -0.14
N GLU A 170 -2.28 -17.45 0.92
CA GLU A 170 -3.19 -18.43 1.54
C GLU A 170 -3.79 -17.92 2.87
N PHE A 171 -5.08 -18.17 3.08
CA PHE A 171 -5.75 -17.83 4.34
C PHE A 171 -5.16 -18.63 5.48
N ASN A 172 -4.87 -17.96 6.60
CA ASN A 172 -4.23 -18.54 7.79
C ASN A 172 -2.88 -19.20 7.53
N SER A 173 -2.20 -18.84 6.43
CA SER A 173 -0.81 -19.23 6.23
C SER A 173 0.11 -18.47 7.19
N THR A 174 1.17 -19.13 7.62
CA THR A 174 2.23 -18.53 8.45
C THR A 174 3.33 -17.89 7.61
N ALA A 175 3.18 -17.90 6.27
CA ALA A 175 4.15 -17.32 5.37
C ALA A 175 4.18 -15.79 5.50
N VAL A 176 5.36 -15.23 5.76
CA VAL A 176 5.55 -13.78 5.93
C VAL A 176 6.59 -13.27 4.94
N PHE A 177 6.42 -12.04 4.47
CA PHE A 177 7.45 -11.38 3.69
C PHE A 177 8.70 -11.15 4.54
N ASP A 178 9.86 -11.46 3.96
CA ASP A 178 11.12 -11.03 4.52
C ASP A 178 11.31 -9.51 4.32
N ARG A 179 12.43 -8.95 4.83
CA ARG A 179 12.72 -7.52 4.69
C ARG A 179 12.83 -7.07 3.23
N CYS A 180 13.11 -7.99 2.32
CA CYS A 180 13.30 -7.75 0.89
C CYS A 180 12.01 -7.93 0.10
N ARG A 181 10.87 -8.11 0.79
CA ARG A 181 9.54 -8.38 0.21
C ARG A 181 9.49 -9.68 -0.57
N VAL A 182 10.34 -10.66 -0.21
CA VAL A 182 10.28 -12.03 -0.72
C VAL A 182 9.50 -12.88 0.26
N CYS A 183 8.49 -13.59 -0.25
CA CYS A 183 7.67 -14.45 0.59
C CYS A 183 8.50 -15.63 1.14
N ASN A 184 8.50 -15.83 2.46
CA ASN A 184 9.39 -16.77 3.15
C ASN A 184 10.87 -16.62 2.74
N GLY A 185 11.28 -15.40 2.41
CA GLY A 185 12.66 -15.10 2.08
C GLY A 185 13.57 -15.16 3.30
N ASP A 186 14.87 -15.27 3.03
CA ASP A 186 15.93 -15.38 4.03
C ASP A 186 16.62 -14.04 4.32
N ASN A 187 16.06 -12.92 3.84
CA ASN A 187 16.60 -11.56 3.93
C ASN A 187 17.91 -11.32 3.14
N THR A 188 18.26 -12.18 2.18
CA THR A 188 19.53 -12.08 1.45
C THR A 188 19.43 -11.39 0.09
N THR A 189 18.22 -11.24 -0.46
CA THR A 189 17.98 -10.71 -1.81
C THR A 189 18.01 -9.18 -1.89
N CYS A 190 18.31 -8.49 -0.80
CA CYS A 190 18.42 -7.04 -0.74
C CYS A 190 19.40 -6.58 0.34
N GLN A 191 19.89 -5.35 0.20
CA GLN A 191 20.82 -4.73 1.14
C GLN A 191 20.27 -3.41 1.69
N LEU A 192 20.46 -3.18 3.00
CA LEU A 192 20.14 -1.89 3.61
C LEU A 192 21.21 -0.86 3.29
N MET A 193 20.83 0.16 2.55
CA MET A 193 21.64 1.34 2.28
C MET A 193 21.26 2.43 3.27
N LYS A 194 22.15 2.75 4.20
CA LYS A 194 21.93 3.79 5.21
C LYS A 194 23.17 4.65 5.39
N GLY A 195 22.99 5.95 5.59
CA GLY A 195 24.12 6.83 5.84
C GLY A 195 23.75 8.30 5.99
N ARG A 196 24.80 9.13 5.92
CA ARG A 196 24.70 10.58 5.92
C ARG A 196 25.49 11.13 4.74
N ARG A 197 24.90 12.01 3.95
CA ARG A 197 25.59 12.79 2.91
C ARG A 197 25.66 14.24 3.37
N VAL A 198 26.87 14.80 3.31
CA VAL A 198 27.09 16.23 3.57
C VAL A 198 26.77 16.96 2.28
N VAL A 199 25.91 17.96 2.35
CA VAL A 199 25.61 18.86 1.24
C VAL A 199 26.74 19.88 1.13
N ASP A 200 27.23 20.22 -0.07
CA ASP A 200 28.37 21.14 -0.21
C ASP A 200 27.92 22.56 0.17
N PRO A 201 28.39 23.12 1.29
CA PRO A 201 27.94 24.44 1.74
C PRO A 201 28.44 25.58 0.85
N ARG A 202 29.37 25.32 -0.08
CA ARG A 202 29.90 26.32 -1.02
C ARG A 202 29.02 26.54 -2.23
N GLN A 203 28.09 25.62 -2.49
CA GLN A 203 27.17 25.70 -3.63
C GLN A 203 25.82 26.19 -3.11
N SER A 204 25.44 27.42 -3.45
CA SER A 204 24.08 27.92 -3.19
C SER A 204 23.12 27.41 -4.25
N GLY A 205 21.83 27.26 -3.90
CA GLY A 205 20.81 26.78 -4.83
C GLY A 205 20.60 25.27 -4.77
N LEU A 206 20.03 24.72 -5.84
CA LEU A 206 19.68 23.30 -5.95
C LEU A 206 20.93 22.45 -6.20
N GLN A 207 21.12 21.42 -5.38
CA GLN A 207 22.22 20.47 -5.52
C GLN A 207 21.72 19.03 -5.58
N ASP A 208 22.29 18.24 -6.50
CA ASP A 208 22.12 16.80 -6.55
C ASP A 208 23.02 16.14 -5.51
N VAL A 209 22.41 15.48 -4.52
CA VAL A 209 23.14 14.95 -3.36
C VAL A 209 23.40 13.45 -3.50
N MET A 210 22.43 12.69 -4.05
CA MET A 210 22.58 11.25 -4.25
C MET A 210 21.56 10.69 -5.24
N LEU A 211 21.92 9.55 -5.83
CA LEU A 211 21.02 8.71 -6.62
C LEU A 211 20.45 7.57 -5.75
N ILE A 212 19.17 7.25 -5.93
CA ILE A 212 18.51 6.05 -5.41
C ILE A 212 18.16 5.16 -6.61
N PRO A 213 18.77 3.98 -6.74
CA PRO A 213 18.55 3.12 -7.89
C PRO A 213 17.15 2.50 -7.93
N THR A 214 16.65 2.28 -9.14
CA THR A 214 15.45 1.51 -9.48
C THR A 214 15.39 0.20 -8.71
N GLY A 215 14.19 -0.18 -8.26
CA GLY A 215 13.95 -1.36 -7.45
C GLY A 215 14.11 -1.12 -5.94
N SER A 216 14.65 0.03 -5.53
CA SER A 216 14.73 0.38 -4.12
C SER A 216 13.34 0.60 -3.49
N HIS A 217 13.19 0.25 -2.23
CA HIS A 217 11.94 0.45 -1.48
C HIS A 217 12.20 0.84 -0.02
N THR A 218 11.14 1.16 0.73
CA THR A 218 11.23 1.60 2.13
C THR A 218 12.22 2.77 2.30
N ILE A 219 12.13 3.72 1.36
CA ILE A 219 13.02 4.88 1.27
C ILE A 219 12.59 5.91 2.33
N LYS A 220 13.55 6.34 3.13
CA LYS A 220 13.43 7.40 4.12
C LYS A 220 14.58 8.36 3.95
N LEU A 221 14.23 9.59 3.61
CA LEU A 221 15.15 10.72 3.50
C LEU A 221 14.78 11.74 4.57
N SER A 222 15.77 12.33 5.23
CA SER A 222 15.50 13.43 6.16
C SER A 222 16.64 14.43 6.21
N SER A 223 16.27 15.72 6.20
CA SER A 223 17.12 16.89 6.41
C SER A 223 16.75 17.56 7.73
N LYS A 224 17.68 18.29 8.37
CA LYS A 224 17.42 19.01 9.64
C LYS A 224 17.70 20.51 9.58
N ASP A 225 18.13 21.07 8.46
CA ASP A 225 18.38 22.50 8.34
C ASP A 225 17.13 23.32 8.08
N LEU A 226 16.96 24.40 8.83
CA LEU A 226 15.90 25.39 8.62
C LEU A 226 16.08 26.19 7.31
N GLY A 227 17.31 26.23 6.76
CA GLY A 227 17.64 26.90 5.50
C GLY A 227 17.72 25.99 4.27
N SER A 228 17.36 24.72 4.40
CA SER A 228 17.40 23.74 3.32
C SER A 228 16.01 23.22 2.97
N THR A 229 15.80 22.88 1.69
CA THR A 229 14.60 22.17 1.24
C THR A 229 15.01 20.87 0.56
N LEU A 230 14.44 19.74 1.00
CA LEU A 230 14.67 18.41 0.47
C LEU A 230 13.77 18.13 -0.73
N GLY A 231 14.37 17.82 -1.87
CA GLY A 231 13.67 17.48 -3.11
C GLY A 231 13.98 16.08 -3.63
N ILE A 232 13.16 15.63 -4.57
CA ILE A 232 13.35 14.38 -5.28
C ILE A 232 12.72 14.46 -6.68
N HIS A 233 13.42 13.94 -7.68
CA HIS A 233 12.94 13.84 -9.05
C HIS A 233 13.45 12.57 -9.73
N GLU A 234 12.90 12.23 -10.89
CA GLU A 234 13.39 11.12 -11.70
C GLU A 234 14.68 11.50 -12.42
N MET A 235 15.58 10.53 -12.59
CA MET A 235 16.83 10.73 -13.31
C MET A 235 16.55 11.10 -14.78
N GLY A 236 17.11 12.22 -15.23
CA GLY A 236 16.89 12.74 -16.59
C GLY A 236 15.70 13.69 -16.71
N GLU A 237 14.90 13.85 -15.66
CA GLU A 237 13.84 14.86 -15.59
C GLU A 237 14.30 16.08 -14.78
N THR A 238 13.81 17.26 -15.18
CA THR A 238 13.99 18.54 -14.48
C THR A 238 12.66 19.01 -13.85
N LYS A 239 11.82 18.06 -13.46
CA LYS A 239 10.58 18.31 -12.73
C LYS A 239 10.53 17.36 -11.55
N GLY A 240 10.39 17.90 -10.35
CA GLY A 240 10.28 17.11 -9.13
C GLY A 240 9.63 17.82 -7.96
N LEU A 241 9.55 17.10 -6.85
CA LEU A 241 9.17 17.67 -5.57
C LEU A 241 10.26 18.64 -5.10
N ASN A 242 9.86 19.84 -4.67
CA ASN A 242 10.75 20.85 -4.07
C ASN A 242 11.90 21.35 -4.98
N GLU A 243 11.74 21.32 -6.30
CA GLU A 243 12.79 21.75 -7.24
C GLU A 243 12.96 23.27 -7.36
N VAL A 244 11.85 24.02 -7.45
CA VAL A 244 11.83 25.49 -7.55
C VAL A 244 10.78 26.01 -6.56
N ALA A 245 11.18 26.17 -5.30
CA ALA A 245 10.38 26.73 -4.21
C ALA A 245 8.91 26.21 -4.11
N GLY A 246 8.72 24.99 -3.57
CA GLY A 246 7.43 24.56 -3.00
C GLY A 246 7.32 23.04 -2.76
N PRO A 247 6.62 22.54 -1.72
CA PRO A 247 5.73 23.23 -0.77
C PRO A 247 6.30 23.42 0.66
N ALA A 248 5.76 24.43 1.35
CA ALA A 248 6.03 24.72 2.77
C ALA A 248 5.34 23.76 3.75
N GLU A 249 4.53 22.81 3.27
CA GLU A 249 3.59 21.98 4.03
C GLU A 249 3.68 20.48 3.67
N ASP A 250 3.07 19.63 4.49
CA ASP A 250 2.97 18.17 4.26
C ASP A 250 2.20 17.88 2.96
N THR A 251 2.80 17.13 2.02
CA THR A 251 2.18 16.81 0.72
C THR A 251 2.45 15.39 0.25
N LYS A 252 1.70 14.93 -0.76
CA LYS A 252 1.93 13.67 -1.47
C LYS A 252 2.34 13.97 -2.92
N TYR A 253 3.32 13.26 -3.45
CA TYR A 253 3.86 13.47 -4.81
C TYR A 253 4.20 12.14 -5.48
N TRP A 254 3.78 11.95 -6.73
CA TRP A 254 4.12 10.75 -7.50
C TRP A 254 5.48 10.91 -8.17
N VAL A 255 6.40 9.97 -7.94
CA VAL A 255 7.76 10.00 -8.48
C VAL A 255 8.31 8.58 -8.61
N GLY A 256 8.92 8.25 -9.76
CA GLY A 256 9.52 6.94 -10.02
C GLY A 256 8.52 5.79 -9.92
N GLY A 257 7.26 6.01 -10.28
CA GLY A 257 6.19 5.01 -10.14
C GLY A 257 5.75 4.72 -8.71
N ALA A 258 6.10 5.56 -7.74
CA ALA A 258 5.71 5.41 -6.34
C ALA A 258 5.20 6.73 -5.74
N LEU A 259 4.35 6.61 -4.73
CA LEU A 259 3.82 7.76 -3.98
C LEU A 259 4.79 8.15 -2.87
N ALA A 260 5.37 9.35 -2.98
CA ALA A 260 6.19 9.97 -1.96
C ALA A 260 5.34 10.81 -1.00
N TYR A 261 5.58 10.64 0.30
CA TYR A 261 4.98 11.45 1.37
C TYR A 261 6.03 12.41 1.91
N TYR A 262 5.85 13.70 1.64
CA TYR A 262 6.69 14.77 2.14
C TYR A 262 6.09 15.36 3.41
N ARG A 263 6.94 15.61 4.41
CA ARG A 263 6.54 16.21 5.68
C ARG A 263 7.55 17.22 6.17
N ARG A 264 7.06 18.35 6.68
CA ARG A 264 7.87 19.39 7.30
C ARG A 264 7.48 19.60 8.76
N PHE A 265 8.43 19.39 9.65
CA PHE A 265 8.21 19.51 11.09
C PHE A 265 8.56 20.93 11.56
N ARG A 266 7.86 21.42 12.59
CA ARG A 266 8.17 22.72 13.23
C ARG A 266 9.62 22.86 13.68
N SER A 267 10.31 21.75 13.94
CA SER A 267 11.74 21.69 14.26
C SER A 267 12.67 22.05 13.08
N GLY A 268 12.15 22.32 11.88
CA GLY A 268 12.94 22.49 10.65
C GLY A 268 13.32 21.18 9.96
N ARG A 269 13.15 20.04 10.63
CA ARG A 269 13.31 18.72 10.03
C ARG A 269 12.33 18.52 8.88
N GLU A 270 12.84 18.02 7.76
CA GLU A 270 12.06 17.58 6.60
C GLU A 270 12.21 16.08 6.42
N GLN A 271 11.20 15.45 5.82
CA GLN A 271 11.21 14.02 5.58
C GLN A 271 10.48 13.67 4.28
N ILE A 272 11.10 12.83 3.45
CA ILE A 272 10.43 12.14 2.34
C ILE A 272 10.38 10.65 2.68
N LEU A 273 9.19 10.06 2.57
CA LEU A 273 8.94 8.64 2.74
C LEU A 273 8.36 8.05 1.46
N ILE A 274 8.97 7.00 0.93
CA ILE A 274 8.43 6.19 -0.17
C ILE A 274 8.46 4.74 0.30
N ASP A 275 7.29 4.16 0.55
CA ASP A 275 7.23 2.77 0.99
C ASP A 275 7.34 1.79 -0.18
N ASN A 276 6.67 2.10 -1.30
CA ASN A 276 6.63 1.25 -2.49
C ASN A 276 7.98 1.14 -3.21
N THR A 277 8.10 0.09 -4.02
CA THR A 277 9.25 -0.13 -4.89
C THR A 277 9.25 0.88 -6.03
N ILE A 278 10.34 1.63 -6.20
CA ILE A 278 10.48 2.59 -7.29
C ILE A 278 10.83 1.86 -8.59
N LYS A 279 10.26 2.31 -9.71
CA LYS A 279 10.50 1.76 -11.05
C LYS A 279 11.50 2.54 -11.89
N LYS A 280 11.97 3.68 -11.39
CA LYS A 280 12.97 4.51 -12.05
C LYS A 280 14.02 4.98 -11.04
N ASP A 281 15.20 5.33 -11.54
CA ASP A 281 16.26 5.90 -10.74
C ASP A 281 15.82 7.31 -10.29
N LEU A 282 16.01 7.61 -9.01
CA LEU A 282 15.63 8.88 -8.42
C LEU A 282 16.85 9.69 -7.99
N VAL A 283 16.83 10.98 -8.27
CA VAL A 283 17.84 11.93 -7.81
C VAL A 283 17.28 12.68 -6.62
N VAL A 284 18.01 12.64 -5.51
CA VAL A 284 17.69 13.40 -4.30
C VAL A 284 18.43 14.71 -4.35
N THR A 285 17.67 15.80 -4.21
CA THR A 285 18.19 17.15 -4.27
C THR A 285 18.04 17.86 -2.94
N VAL A 286 18.91 18.84 -2.69
CA VAL A 286 18.77 19.77 -1.57
C VAL A 286 18.94 21.18 -2.11
N PHE A 287 17.94 22.03 -1.88
CA PHE A 287 18.03 23.45 -2.17
C PHE A 287 18.52 24.19 -0.92
N LEU A 288 19.61 24.97 -1.04
CA LEU A 288 20.11 25.82 0.04
C LEU A 288 19.77 27.29 -0.25
N SER A 289 18.95 27.91 0.62
CA SER A 289 18.48 29.29 0.46
C SER A 289 19.51 30.35 0.88
N ASP A 290 20.43 30.00 1.79
CA ASP A 290 21.47 30.90 2.28
C ASP A 290 22.78 30.11 2.48
N SER A 291 23.89 30.63 1.93
CA SER A 291 25.21 30.01 1.97
C SER A 291 25.94 30.19 3.31
N ARG A 292 25.22 30.63 4.36
CA ARG A 292 25.75 30.78 5.73
C ARG A 292 26.12 29.44 6.37
N ARG A 293 27.22 28.82 5.91
CA ARG A 293 28.03 27.75 6.53
C ARG A 293 27.28 26.65 7.28
N THR A 294 26.04 26.34 6.92
CA THR A 294 25.36 25.23 7.56
C THR A 294 25.86 23.92 6.95
N ARG A 295 26.27 22.98 7.81
CA ARG A 295 26.71 21.65 7.38
C ARG A 295 25.49 20.75 7.34
N GLU A 296 24.57 21.02 6.41
CA GLU A 296 23.38 20.18 6.27
C GLU A 296 23.79 18.74 5.96
N LYS A 297 23.09 17.81 6.61
CA LYS A 297 23.34 16.37 6.50
C LYS A 297 22.05 15.67 6.12
N LEU A 298 21.96 15.30 4.85
CA LEU A 298 20.95 14.38 4.37
C LEU A 298 21.18 13.01 5.03
N HIS A 299 20.23 12.58 5.85
CA HIS A 299 20.17 11.22 6.36
C HIS A 299 19.30 10.40 5.41
N TYR A 300 19.83 9.27 4.94
CA TYR A 300 19.10 8.39 4.03
C TYR A 300 19.08 6.97 4.57
N GLN A 301 18.00 6.25 4.25
CA GLN A 301 17.84 4.82 4.48
C GLN A 301 16.93 4.26 3.39
N TYR A 302 17.33 3.17 2.73
CA TYR A 302 16.49 2.42 1.79
C TYR A 302 16.98 0.97 1.67
N LEU A 303 16.12 0.07 1.18
CA LEU A 303 16.51 -1.29 0.82
C LEU A 303 16.72 -1.36 -0.69
N TYR A 304 17.88 -1.85 -1.10
CA TYR A 304 18.29 -2.01 -2.49
C TYR A 304 18.26 -3.48 -2.88
N PRO A 305 17.55 -3.88 -3.95
CA PRO A 305 17.48 -5.28 -4.35
C PRO A 305 18.80 -5.74 -4.97
N LEU A 306 19.35 -6.80 -4.40
CA LEU A 306 20.44 -7.60 -4.96
C LEU A 306 19.82 -8.58 -5.96
N THR A 307 19.17 -8.07 -7.01
CA THR A 307 18.89 -8.96 -8.17
C THR A 307 20.24 -9.53 -8.62
N ASN A 308 20.28 -10.76 -9.17
CA ASN A 308 21.50 -11.42 -9.65
C ASN A 308 22.18 -10.61 -10.79
N ILE A 309 22.77 -9.48 -10.45
CA ILE A 309 23.41 -8.49 -11.30
C ILE A 309 24.84 -8.97 -11.48
N TRP A 310 25.01 -9.97 -12.33
CA TRP A 310 26.17 -10.01 -13.22
C TRP A 310 25.98 -9.06 -14.41
N LYS A 311 25.15 -8.01 -14.29
CA LYS A 311 25.24 -6.87 -15.20
C LYS A 311 26.31 -5.96 -14.65
N ASN A 312 27.50 -6.08 -15.24
CA ASN A 312 28.62 -5.17 -15.02
C ASN A 312 28.16 -3.73 -15.32
N ARG A 313 27.54 -3.04 -14.36
CA ARG A 313 27.11 -1.65 -14.51
C ARG A 313 28.39 -0.82 -14.58
N GLY A 314 28.56 -0.12 -15.70
CA GLY A 314 29.73 0.69 -15.98
C GLY A 314 29.98 1.73 -14.88
N TRP A 315 31.24 2.15 -14.78
CA TRP A 315 31.68 3.17 -13.84
C TRP A 315 30.89 4.48 -13.99
N SER A 316 30.63 5.17 -12.88
CA SER A 316 30.16 6.55 -12.93
C SER A 316 31.12 7.44 -13.73
N THR A 317 30.63 8.57 -14.21
CA THR A 317 31.49 9.62 -14.77
C THR A 317 32.54 10.05 -13.73
N CYS A 318 33.76 10.28 -14.20
CA CYS A 318 34.87 10.66 -13.34
C CYS A 318 34.62 12.05 -12.75
N SER A 319 34.88 12.23 -11.45
CA SER A 319 34.69 13.51 -10.76
C SER A 319 35.61 14.64 -11.25
N ALA A 320 36.54 14.36 -12.17
CA ALA A 320 37.44 15.33 -12.77
C ALA A 320 37.85 14.87 -14.18
N SER A 321 38.03 15.82 -15.11
CA SER A 321 38.50 15.56 -16.48
C SER A 321 40.03 15.49 -16.59
N CYS A 322 40.78 15.99 -15.60
CA CYS A 322 42.24 15.81 -15.47
C CYS A 322 42.67 15.94 -13.99
N GLY A 323 43.89 15.50 -13.65
CA GLY A 323 44.47 15.69 -12.29
C GLY A 323 44.10 14.66 -11.23
N GLY A 324 43.51 13.52 -11.61
CA GLY A 324 43.10 12.44 -10.71
C GLY A 324 41.69 12.64 -10.16
N GLY A 325 40.75 11.79 -10.57
CA GLY A 325 39.34 11.83 -10.13
C GLY A 325 38.87 10.51 -9.54
N LYS A 326 37.72 10.54 -8.86
CA LYS A 326 37.07 9.35 -8.31
C LYS A 326 35.88 9.00 -9.20
N HIS A 327 35.73 7.72 -9.49
CA HIS A 327 34.53 7.14 -10.07
C HIS A 327 34.04 6.02 -9.16
N TYR A 328 32.74 5.80 -9.17
CA TYR A 328 32.10 4.79 -8.34
C TYR A 328 31.65 3.66 -9.26
N ARG A 329 32.00 2.43 -8.89
CA ARG A 329 31.42 1.24 -9.49
C ARG A 329 30.21 0.88 -8.65
N TYR A 330 29.04 0.89 -9.28
CA TYR A 330 27.82 0.38 -8.67
C TYR A 330 27.85 -1.14 -8.86
N LEU A 331 27.95 -1.88 -7.75
CA LEU A 331 27.76 -3.33 -7.74
C LEU A 331 26.29 -3.66 -7.96
#